data_AF-A0A2U3RPT4-F1
#
_entry.id   AF-A0A2U3RPT4-F1
#
_cell.length_a   1.000
_cell.length_b   1.000
_cell.length_c   1.000
_cell.angle_alpha   90.00
_cell.angle_beta   90.00
_cell.angle_gamma   90.00
#
_symmetry.space_group_name_H-M   'P 1'
#
loop_
_entity.id
_entity.type
_entity.pdbx_description
1 polymer ?
#
loop_
_entity_poly.entity_id
_entity_poly.type
_entity_poly.pdbx_seq_one_letter_code
_entity_poly.pdbx_strand_id
1 'polypeptide(L)'
;MEVAESQLSRAVEQRSDKKPILSDMRESGSIEQNADIVMLIYRDEYYLPRSEPHPDSMEYEEWGTKQDKYYNTAEIIVAKHCNGSVGTVKITL
;
A
#
# COMPACT_ATOMS: atom_id res chain seq x y z
N MET A 1 -12.61 -19.43 -9.85
CA MET A 1 -11.95 -18.35 -9.09
C MET A 1 -11.99 -17.13 -9.97
N GLU A 2 -12.80 -16.15 -9.62
CA GLU A 2 -12.83 -14.86 -10.32
C GLU A 2 -11.88 -13.90 -9.62
N VAL A 3 -11.16 -13.11 -10.42
CA VAL A 3 -10.27 -12.06 -9.94
C VAL A 3 -10.68 -10.79 -10.65
N ALA A 4 -10.90 -9.73 -9.87
CA ALA A 4 -11.20 -8.41 -10.37
C ALA A 4 -10.17 -7.41 -9.84
N GLU A 5 -9.87 -6.41 -10.65
CA GLU A 5 -9.08 -5.25 -10.22
C GLU A 5 -10.03 -4.09 -9.94
N SER A 6 -9.75 -3.33 -8.89
CA SER A 6 -10.47 -2.11 -8.57
C SER A 6 -9.47 -1.00 -8.27
N GLN A 7 -9.72 0.17 -8.87
CA GLN A 7 -8.96 1.37 -8.55
C GLN A 7 -9.43 1.93 -7.21
N LEU A 8 -8.49 2.40 -6.39
CA LEU A 8 -8.79 2.99 -5.08
C LEU A 8 -9.20 4.46 -5.22
N SER A 9 -9.99 4.93 -4.26
CA SER A 9 -10.26 6.37 -4.12
C SER A 9 -8.95 7.14 -3.89
N ARG A 10 -8.87 8.35 -4.46
CA ARG A 10 -7.75 9.29 -4.21
C ARG A 10 -7.68 9.76 -2.76
N ALA A 11 -8.66 9.45 -1.92
CA ALA A 11 -8.63 9.74 -0.50
C ALA A 11 -7.40 9.13 0.22
N VAL A 12 -6.86 7.99 -0.29
CA VAL A 12 -5.61 7.40 0.21
C VAL A 12 -4.44 8.41 0.18
N GLU A 13 -4.40 9.25 -0.87
CA GLU A 13 -3.36 10.27 -1.07
C GLU A 13 -3.52 11.48 -0.15
N GLN A 14 -4.60 11.60 0.61
CA GLN A 14 -4.78 12.71 1.55
C GLN A 14 -4.33 12.35 2.97
N ARG A 15 -4.24 11.06 3.32
CA ARG A 15 -3.78 10.62 4.64
C ARG A 15 -2.28 10.81 4.82
N SER A 16 -1.84 10.91 6.07
CA SER A 16 -0.42 10.86 6.44
C SER A 16 0.15 9.47 6.14
N ASP A 17 -0.55 8.43 6.57
CA ASP A 17 -0.27 7.05 6.20
C ASP A 17 -0.93 6.72 4.85
N LYS A 18 -0.10 6.64 3.81
CA LYS A 18 -0.49 6.36 2.42
C LYS A 18 -0.81 4.88 2.18
N LYS A 19 -0.76 4.04 3.23
CA LYS A 19 -1.15 2.65 3.11
C LYS A 19 -2.65 2.54 2.82
N PRO A 20 -3.06 1.79 1.78
CA PRO A 20 -4.46 1.62 1.43
C PRO A 20 -5.19 0.77 2.47
N ILE A 21 -6.45 1.10 2.70
CA ILE A 21 -7.36 0.39 3.62
C ILE A 21 -8.67 0.04 2.92
N LEU A 22 -9.47 -0.87 3.48
CA LEU A 22 -10.74 -1.31 2.87
C LEU A 22 -11.67 -0.15 2.52
N SER A 23 -11.75 0.90 3.35
CA SER A 23 -12.63 2.04 3.06
C SER A 23 -12.25 2.82 1.80
N ASP A 24 -11.02 2.66 1.29
CA ASP A 24 -10.60 3.28 0.03
C ASP A 24 -11.24 2.59 -1.18
N MET A 25 -11.80 1.39 -1.00
CA MET A 25 -12.61 0.68 -2.00
C MET A 25 -14.07 1.12 -2.00
N ARG A 26 -14.49 2.08 -1.16
CA ARG A 26 -15.91 2.43 -1.00
C ARG A 26 -16.57 2.95 -2.29
N GLU A 27 -15.79 3.47 -3.23
CA GLU A 27 -16.27 3.87 -4.56
C GLU A 27 -16.57 2.66 -5.49
N SER A 28 -16.11 1.46 -5.13
CA SER A 28 -16.33 0.22 -5.89
C SER A 28 -17.71 -0.42 -5.68
N GLY A 29 -18.53 0.12 -4.76
CA GLY A 29 -19.88 -0.36 -4.50
C GLY A 29 -19.92 -1.75 -3.85
N SER A 30 -20.51 -2.72 -4.54
CA SER A 30 -20.77 -4.08 -4.02
C SER A 30 -19.57 -5.03 -4.05
N ILE A 31 -18.48 -4.66 -4.72
CA ILE A 31 -17.32 -5.55 -4.94
C ILE A 31 -16.66 -5.92 -3.61
N GLU A 32 -16.42 -4.94 -2.72
CA GLU A 32 -15.85 -5.17 -1.39
C GLU A 32 -16.69 -6.16 -0.56
N GLN A 33 -18.01 -6.03 -0.63
CA GLN A 33 -18.93 -6.86 0.15
C GLN A 33 -18.95 -8.31 -0.35
N ASN A 34 -18.89 -8.50 -1.68
CA ASN A 34 -19.01 -9.80 -2.31
C ASN A 34 -17.68 -10.58 -2.40
N ALA A 35 -16.54 -9.92 -2.25
CA ALA A 35 -15.23 -10.58 -2.33
C ALA A 35 -14.94 -11.46 -1.10
N ASP A 36 -14.50 -12.70 -1.31
CA ASP A 36 -14.02 -13.58 -0.24
C ASP A 36 -12.66 -13.13 0.31
N ILE A 37 -11.82 -12.60 -0.58
CA ILE A 37 -10.47 -12.11 -0.29
C ILE A 37 -10.32 -10.74 -0.94
N VAL A 38 -9.82 -9.77 -0.17
CA VAL A 38 -9.41 -8.46 -0.69
C VAL A 38 -7.93 -8.28 -0.41
N MET A 39 -7.17 -8.07 -1.48
CA MET A 39 -5.74 -7.77 -1.42
C MET A 39 -5.50 -6.35 -1.94
N LEU A 40 -4.76 -5.56 -1.17
CA LEU A 40 -4.35 -4.21 -1.52
C LEU A 40 -2.84 -4.22 -1.78
N ILE A 41 -2.38 -3.45 -2.75
CA ILE A 41 -0.96 -3.36 -3.11
C ILE A 41 -0.43 -2.01 -2.68
N TYR A 42 0.69 -2.01 -1.98
CA TYR A 42 1.36 -0.80 -1.52
C TYR A 42 2.85 -0.84 -1.86
N ARG A 43 3.43 0.31 -2.22
CA ARG A 43 4.86 0.44 -2.57
C ARG A 43 5.43 1.66 -1.89
N ASP A 44 6.26 1.46 -0.86
CA ASP A 44 6.99 2.55 -0.20
C ASP A 44 7.88 3.32 -1.18
N GLU A 45 8.52 2.62 -2.13
CA GLU A 45 9.36 3.21 -3.18
C GLU A 45 8.65 4.31 -3.98
N TYR A 46 7.32 4.23 -4.14
CA TYR A 46 6.56 5.26 -4.84
C TYR A 46 6.41 6.56 -4.03
N TYR A 47 6.38 6.45 -2.69
CA TYR A 47 6.14 7.57 -1.78
C TYR A 47 7.42 8.18 -1.22
N LEU A 48 8.47 7.39 -1.00
CA LEU A 48 9.75 7.84 -0.42
C LEU A 48 10.38 9.02 -1.16
N PRO A 49 10.45 9.06 -2.51
CA PRO A 49 10.98 10.21 -3.25
C PRO A 49 10.25 11.52 -2.98
N ARG A 50 8.97 11.47 -2.59
CA ARG A 50 8.16 12.68 -2.32
C ARG A 50 8.42 13.27 -0.94
N SER A 51 9.14 12.55 -0.09
CA SER A 51 9.50 12.93 1.26
C SER A 51 11.01 13.11 1.42
N GLU A 52 11.70 13.48 0.33
CA GLU A 52 13.13 13.78 0.33
C GLU A 52 13.42 14.96 1.28
N PRO A 53 14.23 14.76 2.33
CA PRO A 53 14.63 15.82 3.24
C PRO A 53 15.76 16.67 2.63
N HIS A 54 16.09 17.79 3.29
CA HIS A 54 17.19 18.64 2.84
C HIS A 54 18.53 17.87 2.85
N PRO A 55 19.38 17.97 1.81
CA PRO A 55 20.63 17.21 1.72
C PRO A 55 21.58 17.36 2.92
N ASP A 56 21.57 18.53 3.56
CA ASP A 56 22.40 18.81 4.73
C ASP A 56 21.80 18.33 6.08
N SER A 57 20.63 17.69 6.08
CA SER A 57 20.03 17.18 7.31
C SER A 57 20.50 15.75 7.63
N MET A 58 20.57 15.42 8.91
CA MET A 58 20.88 14.05 9.37
C MET A 58 19.84 13.02 8.88
N GLU A 59 18.62 13.47 8.58
CA GLU A 59 17.53 12.64 8.05
C GLU A 59 17.79 12.19 6.60
N TYR A 60 18.69 12.84 5.86
CA TYR A 60 19.02 12.49 4.47
C TYR A 60 19.66 11.10 4.35
N GLU A 61 20.59 10.76 5.26
CA GLU A 61 21.23 9.44 5.29
C GLU A 61 20.23 8.32 5.62
N GLU A 62 19.32 8.58 6.57
CA GLU A 62 18.25 7.65 6.93
C GLU A 62 17.26 7.47 5.77
N TRP A 63 16.93 8.54 5.05
CA TRP A 63 16.09 8.51 3.87
C TRP A 63 16.73 7.72 2.73
N GLY A 64 18.02 7.90 2.49
CA GLY A 64 18.77 7.12 1.48
C GLY A 64 18.80 5.63 1.82
N THR A 65 19.02 5.28 3.08
CA THR A 65 18.97 3.88 3.54
C THR A 65 17.56 3.29 3.38
N LYS A 66 16.51 4.08 3.61
CA LYS A 66 15.13 3.65 3.36
C LYS A 66 14.86 3.43 1.87
N GLN A 67 15.31 4.33 0.99
CA GLN A 67 15.22 4.17 -0.47
C GLN A 67 15.75 2.80 -0.90
N ASP A 68 16.99 2.48 -0.52
CA ASP A 68 17.63 1.20 -0.87
C ASP A 68 16.87 -0.02 -0.30
N LYS A 69 16.36 0.09 0.94
CA LYS A 69 15.62 -0.98 1.61
C LYS A 69 14.28 -1.31 0.93
N TYR A 70 13.65 -0.32 0.30
CA TYR A 70 12.34 -0.45 -0.33
C TYR A 70 12.39 -0.52 -1.85
N TYR A 71 13.57 -0.33 -2.44
CA TYR A 71 13.81 -0.46 -3.87
C TYR A 71 13.28 -1.79 -4.40
N ASN A 72 12.45 -1.70 -5.44
CA ASN A 72 11.86 -2.86 -6.12
C ASN A 72 11.12 -3.83 -5.17
N THR A 73 10.49 -3.30 -4.12
CA THR A 73 9.66 -4.08 -3.20
C THR A 73 8.21 -3.59 -3.19
N ALA A 74 7.29 -4.49 -2.89
CA ALA A 74 5.88 -4.19 -2.67
C ALA A 74 5.38 -4.91 -1.42
N GLU A 75 4.37 -4.34 -0.79
CA GLU A 75 3.59 -4.98 0.28
C GLU A 75 2.22 -5.38 -0.29
N ILE A 76 1.88 -6.66 -0.11
CA ILE A 76 0.54 -7.17 -0.36
C ILE A 76 -0.18 -7.25 0.98
N ILE A 77 -1.25 -6.47 1.12
CA ILE A 77 -2.05 -6.37 2.33
C ILE A 77 -3.33 -7.18 2.10
N VAL A 78 -3.46 -8.32 2.77
CA VAL A 78 -4.70 -9.11 2.82
C VAL A 78 -5.63 -8.42 3.81
N ALA A 79 -6.50 -7.54 3.30
CA ALA A 79 -7.36 -6.69 4.11
C ALA A 79 -8.69 -7.37 4.51
N LYS A 80 -9.14 -8.34 3.72
CA LYS A 80 -10.30 -9.21 4.02
C LYS A 80 -9.96 -10.64 3.64
N HIS A 81 -10.38 -11.58 4.48
CA HIS A 81 -10.35 -13.01 4.18
C HIS A 81 -11.47 -13.71 4.95
N CYS A 82 -12.50 -14.21 4.26
CA CYS A 82 -13.66 -14.82 4.92
C CYS A 82 -13.32 -16.11 5.71
N ASN A 83 -12.29 -16.85 5.26
CA ASN A 83 -11.94 -18.19 5.78
C ASN A 83 -10.50 -18.28 6.31
N GLY A 84 -9.87 -17.16 6.68
CA GLY A 84 -8.52 -17.20 7.22
C GLY A 84 -8.02 -15.85 7.74
N SER A 85 -6.73 -15.77 8.03
CA SER A 85 -6.13 -14.57 8.62
C SER A 85 -5.92 -13.47 7.59
N VAL A 86 -6.07 -12.23 8.07
CA VAL A 86 -5.57 -11.01 7.42
C VAL A 86 -4.12 -10.77 7.79
N GLY A 87 -3.40 -9.99 6.98
CA GLY A 87 -2.00 -9.66 7.24
C GLY A 87 -1.30 -9.03 6.05
N THR A 88 -0.04 -8.67 6.25
CA THR A 88 0.79 -8.04 5.22
C THR A 88 1.96 -8.94 4.87
N VAL A 89 2.20 -9.13 3.57
CA VAL A 89 3.32 -9.90 3.04
C VAL A 89 4.18 -8.97 2.19
N LYS A 90 5.47 -8.87 2.51
CA LYS A 90 6.43 -8.14 1.69
C LYS A 90 6.95 -9.04 0.57
N ILE A 91 6.97 -8.52 -0.65
CA ILE A 91 7.47 -9.20 -1.85
C ILE A 91 8.54 -8.34 -2.54
N THR A 92 9.43 -9.01 -3.27
CA THR A 92 10.39 -8.39 -4.18
C THR A 92 9.87 -8.55 -5.61
N LEU A 93 9.93 -7.48 -6.40
CA LEU A 93 9.40 -7.41 -7.77
C LEU A 93 10.43 -7.82 -8.83
#